data_AF-A0A7W0DKD3-F1
#
_entry.id   AF-A0A7W0DKD3-F1
#
_cell.length_a   1.000
_cell.length_b   1.000
_cell.length_c   1.000
_cell.angle_alpha   90.00
_cell.angle_beta   90.00
_cell.angle_gamma   90.00
#
_symmetry.space_group_name_H-M   'P 1'
#
loop_
_entity.id
_entity.type
_entity.pdbx_description
1 polymer ?
#
loop_
_entity_poly.entity_id
_entity_poly.type
_entity_poly.pdbx_seq_one_letter_code
_entity_poly.pdbx_strand_id
1 'polypeptide(L)' 'MTDANGLEPVAAFCGNCNCGCPQLYVDPNAPADRRVLLTDDFGQRVQMSADQFASLVDEAKSGALDAVLKA' A
#
# COMPACT_ATOMS: atom_id res chain seq x y z
N MET A 1 15.38 -10.90 0.60
CA MET A 1 13.93 -11.06 0.80
C MET A 1 13.68 -10.72 2.25
N THR A 2 13.27 -9.49 2.56
CA THR A 2 13.01 -9.06 3.93
C THR A 2 11.83 -9.85 4.47
N ASP A 3 12.09 -10.58 5.55
CA ASP A 3 11.15 -11.42 6.26
C ASP A 3 9.83 -10.69 6.52
N ALA A 4 8.77 -11.09 5.81
CA ALA A 4 7.39 -10.69 6.07
C ALA A 4 6.82 -11.45 7.29
N ASN A 5 7.67 -11.81 8.25
CA ASN A 5 7.25 -12.50 9.46
C ASN A 5 6.49 -11.52 10.33
N GLY A 6 5.17 -11.51 10.17
CA GLY A 6 4.23 -10.70 10.96
C GLY A 6 3.46 -9.64 10.17
N LEU A 7 3.73 -9.45 8.88
CA LEU A 7 2.89 -8.58 8.04
C LEU A 7 1.67 -9.36 7.54
N GLU A 8 0.49 -8.78 7.72
CA GLU A 8 -0.76 -9.33 7.21
C GLU A 8 -1.01 -8.79 5.80
N PRO A 9 -1.02 -9.64 4.75
CA PRO A 9 -1.24 -9.19 3.38
C PRO A 9 -2.71 -8.82 3.16
N VAL A 10 -2.93 -7.69 2.49
CA VAL A 10 -4.28 -7.20 2.14
C VAL A 10 -4.52 -7.29 0.64
N ALA A 11 -3.58 -6.81 -0.17
CA ALA A 11 -3.71 -6.78 -1.61
C ALA A 11 -2.35 -6.81 -2.31
N ALA A 12 -2.33 -7.35 -3.53
CA ALA A 12 -1.20 -7.26 -4.45
C ALA A 12 -1.69 -6.64 -5.77
N PHE A 13 -0.98 -5.63 -6.26
CA PHE A 13 -1.35 -4.85 -7.44
C PHE A 13 -0.51 -5.31 -8.65
N CYS A 14 -0.62 -6.59 -8.99
CA CYS A 14 0.16 -7.20 -10.06
C CYS A 14 -0.43 -6.92 -11.45
N GLY A 15 0.43 -6.58 -12.41
CA GLY A 15 0.13 -6.70 -13.84
C GLY A 15 0.51 -8.08 -14.40
N ASN A 16 0.55 -8.22 -15.72
CA ASN A 16 0.88 -9.48 -16.41
C ASN A 16 2.40 -9.79 -16.48
N CYS A 17 3.25 -9.14 -15.67
CA CYS A 17 4.70 -9.39 -15.64
C CYS A 17 5.11 -10.11 -14.34
N ASN A 18 6.26 -10.79 -14.37
CA ASN A 18 6.93 -11.32 -13.18
C ASN A 18 7.95 -10.34 -12.58
N CYS A 19 7.71 -9.03 -12.74
CA CYS A 19 8.68 -7.98 -12.43
C CYS A 19 8.61 -7.43 -10.99
N GLY A 20 7.80 -8.06 -10.13
CA GLY A 20 7.45 -7.57 -8.80
C GLY A 20 6.07 -6.94 -8.80
N CYS A 21 5.45 -6.85 -7.63
CA CYS A 21 4.14 -6.22 -7.49
C CYS A 21 4.18 -5.23 -6.34
N PRO A 22 3.55 -4.06 -6.49
CA PRO A 22 3.18 -3.28 -5.34
C PRO A 22 2.26 -4.11 -4.43
N GLN A 23 2.45 -4.00 -3.12
CA GLN A 23 1.72 -4.80 -2.14
C GLN A 23 1.29 -3.96 -0.95
N LEU A 24 0.09 -4.23 -0.46
CA LEU A 24 -0.50 -3.61 0.72
C LEU A 24 -0.52 -4.60 1.87
N TYR A 25 -0.05 -4.14 3.03
CA TYR A 25 0.02 -4.91 4.26
C TYR A 25 -0.51 -4.12 5.46
N VAL A 26 -0.88 -4.86 6.50
CA VAL A 26 -1.04 -4.35 7.88
C VAL A 26 0.08 -4.91 8.74
N ASP A 27 0.77 -4.05 9.48
CA ASP A 27 1.75 -4.45 10.50
C ASP A 27 1.12 -4.32 11.91
N PRO A 28 0.66 -5.43 12.53
CA PRO A 28 0.03 -5.38 13.84
C PRO A 28 1.00 -4.93 14.96
N ASN A 29 2.30 -5.03 14.73
CA ASN A 29 3.34 -4.67 15.70
C ASN A 29 3.82 -3.22 15.53
N ALA A 30 3.44 -2.55 14.44
CA ALA A 30 3.78 -1.15 14.22
C ALA A 30 2.97 -0.20 15.11
N PRO A 31 3.56 0.97 15.46
CA PRO A 31 2.82 2.11 16.01
C PRO A 31 1.59 2.46 15.16
N ALA A 32 0.55 2.99 15.80
CA ALA A 32 -0.73 3.24 15.15
C ALA A 32 -0.63 4.22 13.96
N ASP A 33 0.35 5.12 13.98
CA ASP A 33 0.64 6.09 12.92
C ASP A 33 1.41 5.50 11.72
N ARG A 34 1.81 4.22 11.77
CA ARG A 34 2.62 3.55 10.74
C ARG A 34 2.17 2.12 10.42
N ARG A 35 0.92 1.80 10.75
CA ARG A 35 0.36 0.44 10.71
C ARG A 35 0.07 -0.09 9.31
N VAL A 36 -0.28 0.78 8.38
CA VAL A 36 -0.54 0.40 6.98
C VAL A 36 0.73 0.58 6.18
N LEU A 37 1.18 -0.46 5.47
CA LEU A 37 2.38 -0.45 4.65
C LEU A 37 2.04 -0.74 3.19
N LEU A 38 2.36 0.21 2.31
CA LEU A 38 2.38 0.00 0.86
C LEU A 38 3.83 -0.11 0.40
N THR A 39 4.15 -1.15 -0.37
CA THR A 39 5.45 -1.32 -1.04
C THR A 39 5.28 -1.20 -2.54
N ASP A 40 6.28 -0.67 -3.24
CA ASP A 40 6.37 -0.74 -4.71
C ASP A 40 7.37 -1.81 -5.17
N ASP A 41 7.52 -1.96 -6.48
CA ASP A 41 8.44 -2.89 -7.15
C ASP A 41 9.91 -2.39 -7.15
N PHE A 42 10.16 -1.13 -6.79
CA PHE A 42 11.49 -0.54 -6.65
C PHE A 42 12.03 -0.61 -5.22
N GLY A 43 11.27 -1.16 -4.28
CA GLY A 43 11.63 -1.30 -2.87
C GLY A 43 11.31 -0.07 -2.01
N GLN A 44 10.56 0.90 -2.55
CA GLN A 44 10.02 2.00 -1.77
C GLN A 44 8.91 1.51 -0.85
N ARG A 45 8.73 2.25 0.25
CA ARG A 45 7.80 1.92 1.31
C ARG A 45 7.10 3.18 1.79
N VAL A 46 5.79 3.13 1.85
CA VAL A 46 4.96 4.17 2.48
C VAL A 46 4.26 3.55 3.68
N GLN A 47 4.53 4.10 4.86
CA GLN A 47 3.83 3.72 6.09
C GLN A 47 2.91 4.84 6.52
N MET A 48 1.70 4.50 6.97
CA MET A 48 0.70 5.46 7.41
C MET A 48 -0.24 4.87 8.45
N SER A 49 -1.00 5.74 9.12
CA SER A 49 -2.11 5.33 9.97
C SER A 49 -3.26 4.72 9.15
N ALA A 50 -4.13 3.98 9.83
CA ALA A 50 -5.39 3.51 9.23
C ALA A 50 -6.29 4.68 8.80
N ASP A 51 -6.31 5.78 9.54
CA ASP A 51 -7.14 6.96 9.23
C ASP A 51 -6.66 7.69 7.96
N GLN A 52 -5.34 7.80 7.79
CA GLN A 52 -4.77 8.34 6.54
C GLN A 52 -5.08 7.42 5.36
N PHE A 53 -4.97 6.10 5.53
CA PHE A 53 -5.32 5.16 4.47
C PHE A 53 -6.82 5.20 4.13
N ALA A 54 -7.70 5.36 5.12
CA ALA A 54 -9.13 5.54 4.88
C ALA A 54 -9.42 6.77 4.01
N SER A 55 -8.74 7.89 4.27
CA SER A 55 -8.85 9.10 3.44
C SER A 55 -8.41 8.85 2.00
N LEU A 56 -7.30 8.12 1.79
CA LEU A 56 -6.87 7.71 0.44
C LEU A 56 -7.90 6.83 -0.27
N VAL A 57 -8.53 5.91 0.46
CA VAL A 57 -9.58 5.05 -0.08
C VAL A 57 -10.81 5.87 -0.48
N ASP A 58 -11.19 6.87 0.31
CA ASP A 58 -12.32 7.73 -0.02
C ASP A 58 -12.05 8.59 -1.27
N GLU A 59 -10.84 9.15 -1.40
CA GLU A 59 -10.43 9.87 -2.63
C GLU A 59 -10.29 8.95 -3.85
N ALA A 60 -9.86 7.70 -3.64
CA ALA A 60 -9.83 6.71 -4.72
C ALA A 60 -11.26 6.36 -5.18
N LYS A 61 -12.19 6.14 -4.24
CA LYS A 61 -13.60 5.85 -4.54
C LYS A 61 -14.33 7.02 -5.18
N SER A 62 -13.95 8.26 -4.88
CA SER A 62 -14.49 9.45 -5.53
C SER A 62 -13.98 9.64 -6.97
N GLY A 63 -12.93 8.91 -7.36
CA GLY A 63 -12.25 9.04 -8.65
C GLY A 63 -11.27 10.22 -8.70
N ALA A 64 -11.01 10.91 -7.59
CA ALA A 64 -10.10 12.05 -7.57
C ALA A 64 -8.67 11.67 -7.98
N LEU A 65 -8.21 10.48 -7.59
CA LEU A 65 -6.85 10.01 -7.88
C LEU A 65 -6.61 9.68 -9.37
N ASP A 66 -7.67 9.49 -10.17
CA ASP A 66 -7.55 9.24 -11.62
C ASP A 66 -6.91 10.42 -12.36
N ALA A 67 -6.91 11.61 -11.77
CA ALA A 67 -6.25 12.79 -12.32
C ALA A 67 -4.75 12.56 -12.55
N VAL A 68 -4.09 11.74 -11.72
CA VAL A 68 -2.65 11.43 -11.85
C VAL A 68 -2.36 10.56 -13.08
N LEU A 69 -3.33 9.79 -13.56
CA LEU A 69 -3.16 8.90 -14.72
C LEU A 69 -3.24 9.63 -16.08
N LYS A 70 -3.73 10.88 -16.08
CA LYS A 70 -3.91 11.71 -17.29
C LYS A 70 -2.81 12.75 -17.47
N ALA A 71 -1.87 12.81 -16.54
CA ALA A 71 -0.76 13.77 -16.50
C ALA A 71 0.40 13.35 -17.40
#